data_AF-A0A2V8CI39-F1
#
_entry.id   AF-A0A2V8CI39-F1
#
_cell.length_a   1.000
_cell.length_b   1.000
_cell.length_c   1.000
_cell.angle_alpha   90.00
_cell.angle_beta   90.00
_cell.angle_gamma   90.00
#
_symmetry.space_group_name_H-M   'P 1'
#
loop_
_entity.id
_entity.type
_entity.pdbx_description
1 polymer ?
#
loop_
_entity_poly.entity_id
_entity_poly.type
_entity_poly.pdbx_seq_one_letter_code
_entity_poly.pdbx_strand_id
1 'polypeptide(L)' 'MKGALTGEIYKLELDGTIVGRLGRIDNARGTFMTPHFIDCTRENELIAVGISDWMQTITLLPR' A
#
# COMPACT_ATOMS: atom_id res chain seq x y z
N MET A 1 4.16 8.57 21.87
CA MET A 1 4.98 7.87 20.85
C MET A 1 4.63 8.48 19.51
N LYS A 2 5.58 9.08 18.80
CA LYS A 2 5.40 9.35 17.36
C LYS A 2 5.46 7.98 16.68
N GLY A 3 4.34 7.47 16.20
CA GLY A 3 4.35 6.29 15.34
C GLY A 3 5.30 6.57 14.17
N ALA A 4 6.15 5.60 13.82
CA ALA A 4 6.95 5.72 12.62
C ALA A 4 5.99 5.98 11.46
N LEU A 5 6.22 7.05 10.69
CA LEU A 5 5.50 7.24 9.44
C LEU A 5 5.89 6.05 8.56
N THR A 6 4.95 5.22 8.15
CA THR A 6 5.25 4.10 7.24
C THR A 6 4.45 4.29 5.97
N GLY A 7 5.13 4.41 4.83
CA GLY A 7 4.53 4.31 3.50
C GLY A 7 4.16 2.89 3.08
N GLU A 8 4.09 1.98 4.05
CA GLU A 8 3.85 0.55 3.83
C GLU A 8 2.35 0.28 3.76
N ILE A 9 1.95 -0.59 2.85
CA ILE A 9 0.61 -1.14 2.71
C ILE A 9 0.69 -2.64 2.95
N TYR A 10 -0.23 -3.16 3.75
CA TYR A 10 -0.26 -4.55 4.19
C TYR A 10 -1.52 -5.25 3.66
N LYS A 11 -1.37 -6.47 3.14
CA LYS A 11 -2.49 -7.41 2.92
C LYS A 11 -2.55 -8.31 4.14
N LEU A 12 -3.73 -8.36 4.77
CA LEU A 12 -3.96 -9.14 5.98
C LEU A 12 -5.10 -10.11 5.76
N GLU A 13 -5.02 -11.27 6.42
CA GLU A 13 -6.19 -12.10 6.69
C GLU A 13 -7.07 -11.43 7.75
N LEU A 14 -8.32 -11.91 7.89
CA LEU A 14 -9.27 -11.36 8.87
C LEU A 14 -8.82 -11.56 10.33
N ASP A 15 -7.91 -12.49 10.59
CA ASP A 15 -7.30 -12.73 11.90
C ASP A 15 -6.11 -11.81 12.21
N GLY A 16 -5.74 -10.94 11.26
CA GLY A 16 -4.60 -10.01 11.37
C GLY A 16 -3.27 -10.59 10.90
N THR A 17 -3.23 -11.81 10.38
CA THR A 17 -2.01 -12.39 9.78
C THR A 17 -1.61 -11.59 8.54
N ILE A 18 -0.37 -11.08 8.51
CA ILE A 18 0.17 -10.38 7.33
C ILE A 18 0.53 -11.40 6.24
N VAL A 19 -0.19 -11.38 5.13
CA VAL A 19 0.05 -12.25 3.96
C VAL A 19 0.73 -11.52 2.81
N GLY A 20 0.85 -10.20 2.87
CA GLY A 20 1.58 -9.40 1.89
C GLY A 20 1.98 -8.04 2.44
N ARG A 21 3.06 -7.47 1.90
CA ARG A 21 3.55 -6.13 2.22
C ARG A 21 4.17 -5.49 0.99
N LEU A 22 3.86 -4.21 0.78
CA LEU A 22 4.49 -3.38 -0.24
C LEU A 22 4.69 -1.95 0.29
N GLY A 23 5.44 -1.14 -0.45
CA GLY A 23 5.69 0.25 -0.11
C GLY A 23 6.81 0.47 0.90
N ARG A 24 7.22 1.73 0.99
CA ARG A 24 8.15 2.35 1.95
C ARG A 24 7.98 3.86 1.81
N ILE A 25 8.50 4.65 2.75
CA ILE A 25 8.53 6.12 2.61
C ILE A 25 9.47 6.49 1.46
N ASP A 26 8.90 6.77 0.29
CA ASP A 26 9.57 7.15 -0.94
C ASP A 26 8.48 7.66 -1.92
N ASN A 27 8.88 8.27 -3.05
CA ASN A 27 7.98 8.78 -4.09
C ASN A 27 8.16 8.05 -5.44
N ALA A 28 8.92 6.96 -5.45
CA ALA A 28 9.07 6.08 -6.61
C ALA A 28 7.81 5.22 -6.88
N ARG A 29 7.75 4.58 -8.05
CA ARG A 29 6.70 3.60 -8.39
C ARG A 29 6.71 2.44 -7.38
N GLY A 30 5.54 2.09 -6.87
CA GLY A 30 5.34 1.05 -5.84
C GLY A 30 5.63 1.52 -4.41
N THR A 31 5.86 2.81 -4.19
CA THR A 31 6.15 3.40 -2.88
C THR A 31 5.32 4.65 -2.62
N PHE A 32 5.19 5.06 -1.35
CA PHE A 32 4.28 6.12 -0.95
C PHE A 32 4.89 6.93 0.20
N MET A 33 4.84 8.27 0.09
CA MET A 33 5.22 9.13 1.21
C MET A 33 4.15 9.10 2.30
N THR A 34 2.89 9.22 1.90
CA THR A 34 1.72 9.11 2.79
C THR A 34 0.54 8.60 1.96
N PRO A 35 0.24 7.28 1.97
CA PRO A 35 -0.92 6.74 1.27
C PRO A 35 -2.20 7.32 1.89
N HIS A 36 -3.11 7.82 1.05
CA HIS A 36 -4.33 8.50 1.51
C HIS A 36 -5.61 7.85 0.99
N PHE A 37 -5.58 7.37 -0.26
CA PHE A 37 -6.69 6.64 -0.85
C PHE A 37 -6.22 5.30 -1.40
N ILE A 38 -7.01 4.26 -1.17
CA ILE A 38 -6.77 2.90 -1.64
C ILE A 38 -8.09 2.33 -2.12
N ASP A 39 -8.08 1.76 -3.33
CA ASP A 39 -9.14 0.91 -3.86
C ASP A 39 -8.59 -0.49 -4.18
N CYS A 40 -9.37 -1.53 -3.87
CA CYS A 40 -9.01 -2.93 -4.05
C CYS A 40 -10.25 -3.76 -4.45
N THR A 41 -10.92 -3.34 -5.53
CA THR A 41 -12.11 -4.04 -6.06
C THR A 41 -11.82 -5.44 -6.61
N ARG A 42 -10.56 -5.73 -6.95
CA ARG A 42 -10.09 -7.03 -7.42
C ARG A 42 -8.99 -7.50 -6.50
N GLU A 43 -9.00 -8.78 -6.14
CA GLU A 43 -8.20 -9.35 -5.06
C GLU A 43 -6.71 -9.02 -5.11
N ASN A 44 -6.16 -8.91 -6.32
CA ASN A 44 -4.75 -8.72 -6.56
C ASN A 44 -4.45 -7.41 -7.28
N GLU A 45 -5.38 -6.45 -7.30
CA GLU A 45 -5.13 -5.15 -7.90
C GLU A 45 -5.51 -4.02 -6.96
N LEU A 46 -4.50 -3.20 -6.69
CA LEU A 46 -4.56 -2.06 -5.82
C LEU A 46 -4.44 -0.79 -6.67
N ILE A 47 -5.36 0.14 -6.50
CA ILE A 47 -5.19 1.52 -6.96
C ILE A 47 -4.92 2.36 -5.71
N ALA A 48 -3.78 3.02 -5.66
CA ALA A 48 -3.38 3.81 -4.51
C ALA A 48 -2.96 5.23 -4.91
N VAL A 49 -3.32 6.21 -4.07
CA VAL A 49 -2.98 7.62 -4.23
C VAL A 49 -2.39 8.13 -2.92
N GLY A 50 -1.20 8.72 -3.00
CA GLY A 50 -0.61 9.47 -1.88
C GLY A 50 -1.10 10.91 -1.85
N ILE A 51 -1.04 11.57 -0.69
CA ILE A 51 -1.49 12.97 -0.53
C ILE A 51 -0.80 13.91 -1.54
N SER A 52 0.51 13.72 -1.73
CA SER A 52 1.36 14.53 -2.59
C SER A 52 1.89 13.77 -3.82
N ASP A 53 1.37 12.56 -4.05
CA ASP A 53 1.86 11.65 -5.08
C ASP A 53 0.79 11.43 -6.16
N TRP A 54 1.21 10.89 -7.29
CA TRP A 54 0.33 10.54 -8.41
C TRP A 54 -0.33 9.16 -8.20
N MET A 55 -1.44 8.92 -8.88
CA MET A 55 -2.17 7.65 -8.84
C MET A 55 -1.33 6.49 -9.40
N GLN A 56 -1.28 5.38 -8.68
CA GLN A 56 -0.58 4.17 -9.11
C GLN A 56 -1.52 2.97 -9.11
N THR A 57 -1.45 2.16 -10.17
CA THR A 57 -2.08 0.84 -10.25
C THR A 57 -1.02 -0.23 -10.00
N ILE A 58 -1.26 -1.11 -9.04
CA ILE A 58 -0.32 -2.12 -8.57
C ILE A 58 -0.99 -3.49 -8.62
N THR A 59 -0.36 -4.44 -9.31
CA THR A 59 -0.76 -5.85 -9.25
C THR A 59 0.02 -6.55 -8.13
N LEU A 60 -0.70 -7.11 -7.17
CA LEU A 60 -0.15 -7.96 -6.13
C LEU A 60 0.07 -9.34 -6.71
N LEU A 61 1.32 -9.79 -6.76
CA LEU A 61 1.61 -11.15 -7.18
C LEU A 61 1.14 -12.13 -6.09
N PRO A 62 0.47 -13.24 -6.47
CA PRO A 62 0.19 -14.33 -5.55
C PRO A 62 1.49 -14.82 -4.89
N ARG A 63 1.40 -15.24 -3.64
CA ARG A 63 2.47 -15.98 -2.99
C ARG A 63 2.39 -17.46 -3.34
#